data_AF-A0A139CAN9-F1
#
_entry.id   AF-A0A139CAN9-F1
#
_cell.length_a   1.000
_cell.length_b   1.000
_cell.length_c   1.000
_cell.angle_alpha   90.00
_cell.angle_beta   90.00
_cell.angle_gamma   90.00
#
_symmetry.space_group_name_H-M   'P 1'
#
loop_
_entity.id
_entity.type
_entity.pdbx_description
1 polymer ?
#
loop_
_entity_poly.entity_id
_entity_poly.type
_entity_poly.pdbx_seq_one_letter_code
_entity_poly.pdbx_strand_id
1 'polypeptide(L)'
;IIASVYLLYKEFMAISFDEEFAQVSGLPVEKLSLYMLCLIALTIIVMIRVVGLILVIALLTIPASLSREFTDRLDRMMLLAVIFGTIFTFTGLFLSYYLNVPSGATIILTMAAGYMLHFPFKGKNKKTA
;
A
#
# COMPACT_ATOMS: atom_id res chain seq x y z
N ILE A 1 15.04 -4.41 4.34
CA ILE A 1 13.91 -3.85 3.54
C ILE A 1 13.91 -2.34 3.63
N ILE A 2 13.60 -1.72 4.78
CA ILE A 2 13.50 -0.24 4.91
C ILE A 2 14.81 0.48 4.51
N ALA A 3 15.97 0.04 5.02
CA ALA A 3 17.26 0.64 4.66
C ALA A 3 17.56 0.56 3.15
N SER A 4 17.28 -0.60 2.52
CA SER A 4 17.42 -0.79 1.07
C SER A 4 16.50 0.13 0.28
N VAL A 5 15.24 0.28 0.70
CA VAL A 5 14.26 1.19 0.07
C VAL A 5 14.69 2.65 0.21
N TYR A 6 15.24 3.04 1.35
CA TYR A 6 15.72 4.41 1.57
C TYR A 6 16.93 4.74 0.69
N LEU A 7 17.89 3.82 0.59
CA LEU A 7 19.13 4.04 -0.16
C LEU A 7 18.90 4.04 -1.67
N LEU A 8 18.03 3.16 -2.18
CA LEU A 8 17.67 3.05 -3.60
C LEU A 8 16.38 3.81 -3.96
N TYR A 9 15.92 4.75 -3.14
CA TYR A 9 14.64 5.43 -3.33
C TYR A 9 14.52 6.12 -4.71
N LYS A 10 15.61 6.77 -5.16
CA LYS A 10 15.66 7.45 -6.46
C LYS A 10 15.56 6.48 -7.63
N GLU A 11 16.24 5.34 -7.53
CA GLU A 11 16.23 4.29 -8.55
C GLU A 11 14.87 3.62 -8.64
N PHE A 12 14.25 3.28 -7.50
CA PHE A 12 12.90 2.73 -7.45
C PHE A 12 11.83 3.70 -7.96
N MET A 13 12.00 5.00 -7.69
CA MET A 13 11.12 6.04 -8.24
C MET A 13 11.25 6.12 -9.77
N ALA A 14 12.48 6.10 -10.31
CA ALA A 14 12.70 6.16 -11.76
C ALA A 14 12.02 4.99 -12.48
N ILE A 15 12.25 3.76 -12.03
CA ILE A 15 11.64 2.57 -12.66
C ILE A 15 10.12 2.51 -12.48
N SER A 16 9.56 3.04 -11.39
CA SER A 16 8.11 2.96 -11.15
C SER A 16 7.31 3.95 -12.01
N PHE A 17 7.94 5.03 -12.48
CA PHE A 17 7.31 6.04 -13.33
C PHE A 17 7.59 5.80 -14.81
N ASP A 18 8.83 5.47 -15.17
CA ASP A 18 9.26 5.29 -16.56
C ASP A 18 10.47 4.34 -16.66
N GLU A 19 10.20 3.06 -16.93
CA GLU A 19 11.24 2.04 -17.13
C GLU A 19 12.09 2.30 -18.38
N GLU A 20 11.48 2.78 -19.47
CA GLU A 20 12.17 3.09 -20.73
C GLU A 20 13.16 4.24 -20.54
N PHE A 21 12.72 5.33 -19.87
CA PHE A 21 13.59 6.45 -19.55
C PHE A 21 14.73 6.05 -18.60
N ALA A 22 14.46 5.18 -17.61
CA ALA A 22 15.48 4.67 -16.72
C ALA A 22 16.54 3.84 -17.49
N GLN A 23 16.11 3.04 -18.47
CA GLN A 23 17.01 2.23 -19.30
C GLN A 23 17.90 3.11 -20.19
N VAL A 24 17.33 4.15 -20.81
CA VAL A 24 18.09 5.12 -21.63
C VAL A 24 19.04 5.96 -20.76
N SER A 25 18.69 6.20 -19.49
CA SER A 25 19.52 6.91 -18.51
C SER A 25 20.70 6.09 -17.97
N GLY A 26 20.88 4.84 -18.42
CA GLY A 26 21.99 3.97 -18.02
C GLY A 26 21.80 3.23 -16.70
N LEU A 27 20.58 3.21 -16.15
CA LEU A 27 20.26 2.41 -14.97
C LEU A 27 20.08 0.92 -15.35
N PRO A 28 20.56 -0.02 -14.52
CA PRO A 28 20.34 -1.45 -14.75
C PRO A 28 18.91 -1.85 -14.35
N VAL A 29 17.92 -1.44 -15.15
CA VAL A 29 16.47 -1.60 -14.88
C VAL A 29 16.11 -3.05 -14.54
N GLU A 30 16.62 -4.01 -15.30
CA GLU A 30 16.32 -5.43 -15.11
C GLU A 30 16.76 -5.95 -13.72
N LYS A 31 17.96 -5.55 -13.26
CA LYS A 31 18.47 -5.92 -11.93
C LYS A 31 17.70 -5.22 -10.81
N LEU A 32 17.37 -3.94 -10.99
CA LEU A 32 16.64 -3.14 -10.02
C LEU A 32 15.19 -3.62 -9.86
N SER A 33 14.52 -3.95 -10.97
CA SER A 33 13.17 -4.51 -10.98
C SER A 33 13.13 -5.88 -10.31
N LEU A 34 14.10 -6.76 -10.61
CA LEU A 34 14.22 -8.06 -9.96
C LEU A 34 14.51 -7.93 -8.45
N TYR A 35 15.34 -6.97 -8.06
CA TYR A 35 15.60 -6.67 -6.65
C TYR A 35 14.35 -6.12 -5.94
N MET A 36 13.61 -5.21 -6.57
CA MET A 36 12.33 -4.69 -6.06
C MET A 36 11.31 -5.81 -5.87
N LEU A 37 11.17 -6.69 -6.87
CA LEU A 37 10.29 -7.85 -6.82
C LEU A 37 10.68 -8.79 -5.67
N CYS A 38 11.98 -9.01 -5.46
CA CYS A 38 12.49 -9.83 -4.36
C CYS A 38 12.15 -9.23 -2.99
N LEU A 39 12.30 -7.91 -2.82
CA LEU A 39 11.90 -7.21 -1.58
C LEU A 39 10.39 -7.32 -1.32
N ILE A 40 9.57 -7.16 -2.35
CA ILE A 40 8.11 -7.29 -2.25
C ILE A 40 7.74 -8.73 -1.87
N ALA A 41 8.30 -9.72 -2.56
CA ALA A 41 8.05 -11.14 -2.28
C ALA A 41 8.43 -11.52 -0.85
N LEU A 42 9.61 -11.09 -0.38
CA LEU A 42 10.06 -11.34 0.99
C LEU A 42 9.09 -10.73 2.01
N THR A 43 8.64 -9.50 1.77
CA THR A 43 7.67 -8.81 2.63
C THR A 43 6.35 -9.58 2.71
N ILE A 44 5.80 -9.99 1.56
CA ILE A 44 4.53 -10.72 1.46
C ILE A 44 4.62 -12.07 2.18
N ILE A 45 5.68 -12.85 1.94
CA ILE A 45 5.87 -14.17 2.54
C ILE A 45 5.90 -14.08 4.06
N VAL A 46 6.60 -13.09 4.62
CA VAL A 46 6.65 -12.87 6.07
C VAL A 46 5.28 -12.47 6.61
N MET A 47 4.57 -11.57 5.93
CA MET A 47 3.24 -11.10 6.36
C MET A 47 2.17 -12.19 6.34
N ILE A 48 2.19 -13.08 5.33
CA ILE A 48 1.22 -14.19 5.21
C ILE A 48 1.28 -15.09 6.46
N ARG A 49 2.47 -15.33 7.01
CA ARG A 49 2.64 -16.17 8.21
C ARG A 49 2.07 -15.53 9.48
N VAL A 50 2.05 -14.20 9.55
CA VAL A 50 1.59 -13.47 10.74
C VAL A 50 0.08 -13.26 10.73
N VAL A 51 -0.47 -12.83 9.59
CA VAL A 51 -1.88 -12.35 9.53
C VAL A 51 -2.76 -13.12 8.54
N GLY A 52 -2.18 -13.90 7.63
CA GLY A 52 -2.91 -14.67 6.62
C GLY A 52 -3.05 -13.96 5.26
N LEU A 53 -3.18 -14.75 4.20
CA LEU A 53 -3.09 -14.28 2.81
C LEU A 53 -4.10 -13.20 2.45
N ILE A 54 -5.39 -13.39 2.80
CA ILE A 54 -6.47 -12.47 2.40
C ILE A 54 -6.27 -11.06 2.99
N LEU A 55 -5.86 -10.98 4.26
CA LEU A 55 -5.63 -9.69 4.90
C LEU A 55 -4.40 -8.98 4.32
N VAL A 56 -3.37 -9.70 3.89
CA VAL A 56 -2.21 -9.10 3.20
C VAL A 56 -2.63 -8.39 1.91
N ILE A 57 -3.45 -9.04 1.08
CA ILE A 57 -3.92 -8.42 -0.18
C ILE A 57 -4.75 -7.16 0.11
N ALA A 58 -5.59 -7.19 1.14
CA ALA A 58 -6.39 -6.05 1.55
C ALA A 58 -5.51 -4.89 2.06
N LEU A 59 -4.54 -5.19 2.93
CA LEU A 59 -3.59 -4.21 3.48
C LEU A 59 -2.67 -3.58 2.43
N LEU A 60 -2.33 -4.31 1.37
CA LEU A 60 -1.51 -3.78 0.28
C LEU A 60 -2.35 -2.96 -0.72
N THR A 61 -3.62 -3.31 -0.92
CA THR A 61 -4.46 -2.69 -1.97
C THR A 61 -5.19 -1.44 -1.46
N ILE A 62 -5.86 -1.53 -0.31
CA ILE A 62 -6.80 -0.50 0.16
C ILE A 62 -6.10 0.82 0.57
N PRO A 63 -5.11 0.83 1.48
CA PRO A 63 -4.48 2.09 1.90
C PRO A 63 -3.64 2.71 0.78
N ALA A 64 -3.07 1.91 -0.12
CA ALA A 64 -2.39 2.41 -1.31
C ALA A 64 -3.37 3.10 -2.27
N SER A 65 -4.53 2.48 -2.54
CA SER A 65 -5.58 3.07 -3.35
C SER A 65 -6.14 4.36 -2.76
N LEU A 66 -6.41 4.38 -1.44
CA LEU A 66 -6.86 5.58 -0.75
C LEU A 66 -5.83 6.70 -0.86
N SER A 67 -4.55 6.41 -0.57
CA SER A 67 -3.49 7.42 -0.58
C SER A 67 -3.28 8.05 -1.95
N ARG A 68 -3.40 7.24 -3.02
CA ARG A 68 -3.32 7.71 -4.41
C ARG A 68 -4.42 8.72 -4.76
N GLU A 69 -5.57 8.67 -4.10
CA GLU A 69 -6.62 9.67 -4.33
C GLU A 69 -6.32 11.04 -3.72
N PHE A 70 -5.43 11.10 -2.73
CA PHE A 70 -5.06 12.34 -2.03
C PHE A 70 -3.76 12.97 -2.56
N THR A 71 -2.88 12.19 -3.21
CA THR A 71 -1.60 12.71 -3.71
C THR A 71 -1.04 11.90 -4.88
N ASP A 72 -0.45 12.61 -5.84
CA ASP A 72 0.29 12.03 -6.96
C ASP A 72 1.80 11.90 -6.71
N ARG A 73 2.30 12.35 -5.54
CA ARG A 73 3.72 12.22 -5.20
C ARG A 73 3.98 10.93 -4.42
N LEU A 74 4.92 10.10 -4.90
CA LEU A 74 5.24 8.79 -4.31
C LEU A 74 5.64 8.86 -2.84
N ASP A 75 6.44 9.86 -2.45
CA ASP A 75 6.91 10.08 -1.07
C ASP A 75 5.72 10.27 -0.12
N ARG A 76 4.78 11.13 -0.48
CA ARG A 76 3.57 11.40 0.29
C ARG A 76 2.60 10.23 0.25
N MET A 77 2.50 9.54 -0.89
CA MET A 77 1.64 8.37 -1.05
C MET A 77 2.08 7.23 -0.14
N MET A 78 3.39 6.97 -0.03
CA MET A 78 3.94 5.98 0.92
C MET A 78 3.60 6.33 2.36
N LEU A 79 3.77 7.61 2.75
CA LEU A 79 3.53 8.06 4.12
C LEU A 79 2.04 7.97 4.48
N LEU A 80 1.15 8.44 3.58
CA LEU A 80 -0.29 8.32 3.74
C LEU A 80 -0.74 6.86 3.82
N ALA A 81 -0.17 5.97 3.00
CA ALA A 81 -0.55 4.56 2.99
C ALA A 81 -0.22 3.88 4.32
N VAL A 82 0.94 4.21 4.91
CA VAL A 82 1.31 3.75 6.25
C VAL A 82 0.33 4.28 7.29
N ILE A 83 0.02 5.59 7.28
CA ILE A 83 -0.92 6.20 8.24
C ILE A 83 -2.29 5.53 8.16
N PHE A 84 -2.88 5.43 6.96
CA PHE A 84 -4.18 4.80 6.77
C PHE A 84 -4.15 3.34 7.19
N GLY A 85 -3.13 2.58 6.77
CA GLY A 85 -2.96 1.17 7.14
C GLY A 85 -2.90 0.99 8.66
N THR A 86 -2.12 1.82 9.37
CA THR A 86 -2.04 1.79 10.83
C THR A 86 -3.38 2.11 11.48
N ILE A 87 -4.06 3.18 11.05
CA ILE A 87 -5.37 3.57 11.61
C ILE A 87 -6.38 2.44 11.42
N PHE A 88 -6.54 1.92 10.19
CA PHE A 88 -7.51 0.86 9.93
C PHE A 88 -7.21 -0.43 10.70
N THR A 89 -5.93 -0.79 10.82
CA THR A 89 -5.53 -1.98 11.58
C THR A 89 -5.79 -1.80 13.06
N PHE A 90 -5.47 -0.63 13.63
CA PHE A 90 -5.76 -0.31 15.03
C PHE A 90 -7.27 -0.31 15.32
N THR A 91 -8.07 0.34 14.47
CA THR A 91 -9.52 0.38 14.64
C THR A 91 -10.14 -1.00 14.48
N GLY A 92 -9.68 -1.79 13.50
CA GLY A 92 -10.18 -3.15 13.27
C GLY A 92 -9.81 -4.10 14.40
N LEU A 93 -8.60 -3.97 14.95
CA LEU A 93 -8.15 -4.74 16.10
C LEU A 93 -8.91 -4.37 17.38
N PHE A 94 -9.14 -3.09 17.62
CA PHE A 94 -9.94 -2.62 18.76
C PHE A 94 -11.38 -3.16 18.69
N LEU A 95 -11.98 -3.17 17.48
CA LEU A 95 -13.31 -3.71 17.26
C LEU A 95 -13.36 -5.24 17.41
N SER A 96 -12.32 -5.94 16.95
CA SER A 96 -12.12 -7.38 17.15
C SER A 96 -12.11 -7.75 18.64
N TYR A 97 -11.46 -6.93 19.46
CA TYR A 97 -11.41 -7.13 20.91
C TYR A 97 -12.80 -7.06 21.56
N TYR A 98 -13.62 -6.07 21.15
CA TYR A 98 -14.99 -5.92 21.67
C TYR A 98 -15.94 -7.01 21.19
N LEU A 99 -15.85 -7.41 19.92
CA LEU A 99 -16.79 -8.34 19.30
C LEU A 99 -16.36 -9.81 19.38
N ASN A 100 -15.17 -10.10 19.92
CA ASN A 100 -14.59 -11.45 20.04
C ASN A 100 -14.56 -12.26 18.71
N VAL A 101 -14.46 -11.55 17.58
CA VAL A 101 -14.40 -12.14 16.22
C VAL A 101 -12.97 -12.17 15.69
N PRO A 102 -12.67 -13.03 14.70
CA PRO A 102 -11.35 -13.11 14.10
C PRO A 102 -10.82 -11.75 13.65
N SER A 103 -9.61 -11.41 14.09
CA SER A 103 -8.93 -10.14 13.80
C SER A 103 -8.78 -9.92 12.29
N GLY A 104 -8.48 -10.99 11.53
CA GLY A 104 -8.37 -10.91 10.07
C GLY A 104 -9.64 -10.38 9.39
N ALA A 105 -10.79 -10.96 9.71
CA ALA A 105 -12.07 -10.59 9.10
C ALA A 105 -12.52 -9.19 9.50
N THR A 106 -12.36 -8.83 10.77
CA THR A 106 -12.75 -7.52 11.31
C THR A 106 -11.91 -6.37 10.75
N ILE A 107 -10.60 -6.56 10.57
CA ILE A 107 -9.73 -5.56 9.93
C ILE A 107 -10.16 -5.34 8.48
N ILE A 108 -10.42 -6.42 7.73
CA ILE A 108 -10.90 -6.31 6.33
C ILE A 108 -12.24 -5.56 6.27
N LEU A 109 -13.20 -5.91 7.13
CA LEU A 109 -14.49 -5.24 7.19
C LEU A 109 -14.33 -3.75 7.53
N THR A 110 -13.43 -3.41 8.45
CA THR A 110 -13.16 -2.02 8.84
C THR A 110 -12.52 -1.24 7.70
N MET A 111 -11.55 -1.83 7.00
CA MET A 111 -10.94 -1.24 5.80
C MET A 111 -11.95 -1.06 4.67
N ALA A 112 -12.79 -2.07 4.42
CA ALA A 112 -13.84 -2.01 3.40
C ALA A 112 -14.89 -0.94 3.74
N ALA A 113 -15.31 -0.84 5.00
CA ALA A 113 -16.22 0.20 5.47
C ALA A 113 -15.60 1.60 5.35
N GLY A 114 -14.33 1.76 5.71
CA GLY A 114 -13.59 3.02 5.52
C GLY A 114 -13.49 3.43 4.05
N TYR A 115 -13.18 2.47 3.17
CA TYR A 115 -13.15 2.70 1.73
C TYR A 115 -14.55 3.04 1.17
N MET A 116 -15.60 2.33 1.61
CA MET A 116 -16.98 2.60 1.26
C MET A 116 -17.52 3.91 1.83
N LEU A 117 -16.91 4.51 2.85
CA LEU A 117 -17.26 5.86 3.31
C LEU A 117 -16.56 6.93 2.47
N HIS A 118 -15.35 6.64 2.00
CA HIS A 118 -14.60 7.54 1.12
C HIS A 118 -15.21 7.61 -0.30
N PHE A 119 -15.61 6.47 -0.86
CA PHE A 119 -16.19 6.37 -2.20
C PHE A 119 -17.44 7.26 -2.44
N PRO A 120 -18.46 7.29 -1.55
CA PRO A 120 -19.65 8.14 -1.72
C PRO A 120 -19.36 9.62 -1.51
N PHE A 121 -18.31 10.00 -0.78
CA PHE A 121 -17.90 11.41 -0.66
C PHE A 121 -17.33 11.96 -1.98
N LYS A 122 -16.82 11.10 -2.87
CA LYS A 122 -16.28 11.47 -4.18
C LYS A 122 -17.23 11.22 -5.35
N GLY A 123 -18.32 10.49 -5.15
CA GLY A 123 -19.42 10.35 -6.12
C GLY A 123 -20.11 11.67 -6.50
N LYS A 124 -19.84 12.77 -5.76
CA LYS A 124 -20.39 14.11 -6.04
C LYS A 124 -19.42 15.12 -6.66
N ASN A 125 -18.13 14.80 -6.84
CA ASN A 125 -17.13 15.80 -7.28
C ASN A 125 -16.28 15.38 -8.49
N LYS A 126 -16.80 14.50 -9.35
CA LYS A 126 -16.26 14.24 -10.71
C LYS A 126 -17.13 14.87 -11.81
N LYS A 127 -17.48 16.15 -11.64
CA LYS A 127 -17.97 17.02 -12.73
C LYS A 127 -17.23 18.35 -12.66
N THR A 128 -16.00 18.39 -13.17
CA THR A 128 -15.35 19.53 -13.87
C THR A 128 -13.84 19.30 -13.92
N ALA A 129 -13.35 18.90 -15.08
CA ALA A 129 -12.17 19.42 -15.77
C ALA A 129 -11.94 18.55 -17.01
#